data_AF-A0A7S1Y854-F1
#
_entry.id   AF-A0A7S1Y854-F1
#
_cell.length_a   1.000
_cell.length_b   1.000
_cell.length_c   1.000
_cell.angle_alpha   90.00
_cell.angle_beta   90.00
_cell.angle_gamma   90.00
#
_symmetry.space_group_name_H-M   'P 1'
#
loop_
_entity.id
_entity.type
_entity.pdbx_description
1 polymer ?
#
loop_
_entity_poly.entity_id
_entity_poly.type
_entity_poly.pdbx_seq_one_letter_code
_entity_poly.pdbx_strand_id
1 'polypeptide(L)'
;MVLGRVFLIVGLSLIGPLLIIQRATVLAFIARSRPTSTGTNAFHHKVPSSSLFSTTSSSSTETTKTKPPTVTSPAERAARAADTWTTVALQPTQSVRESIDLLKDAKISNEEAFKRFCRVKGTYYINGLASCKIGDRIMHPFEAHGHVKSFAFDGDGRLIYRGRLVETELAKQETSAQKPLARGVMSTVADTTFPSNLLNMVSSSERDTASLISFLWPPPSSLREEEVDDTGDDGDGAQEQFLICLCDNGEPYALDPKTLKTRGKLVDLVPHLEQILGGKKLLAHHRIDDDVLVLCASTLDVPGQDYMGNTTMEFFEFDNKFRLLQTKNYTTRFMVFHDWQMTQDYYVVPLNPAVMQWWPQMAEFLTGTGVGTQIFRMDETCPGAFILIPRDVTDTNVYEVQAKDFFNIFHFGPVNQRDEKLTLYGAAFDSYTFGREMGYEGANKKFDPIDWAESGDAPAPRLDKYVIDLKTMSIDECTRLPVTEEDVPVDMPCFSNEDGGVAYFLGASRPEGWFPFRSVVKMDLATKEAWNWDAGDSSVMSEPMIARDEALDTSFVLSVMHSADTKTCQLVVWEEPSFEAGPIATIPLGQLTPWCVHGVWYPGYNPI
;
A
#
# COMPACT_ATOMS: atom_id res chain seq x y z
N MET A 1 31.61 25.97 38.08
CA MET A 1 30.47 26.70 37.48
C MET A 1 30.58 26.52 35.97
N VAL A 2 29.54 25.94 35.36
CA VAL A 2 29.37 25.68 33.91
C VAL A 2 30.30 24.65 33.27
N LEU A 3 29.81 23.41 33.12
CA LEU A 3 29.74 22.68 31.85
C LEU A 3 28.94 21.39 32.09
N GLY A 4 27.72 21.34 31.57
CA GLY A 4 26.78 20.24 31.74
C GLY A 4 26.22 19.76 30.41
N ARG A 5 26.31 18.44 30.22
CA ARG A 5 25.41 17.54 29.48
C ARG A 5 25.18 17.79 27.98
N VAL A 6 25.83 16.97 27.18
CA VAL A 6 25.32 16.44 25.91
C VAL A 6 25.26 14.92 26.07
N PHE A 7 24.06 14.35 26.14
CA PHE A 7 23.83 12.90 26.07
C PHE A 7 22.96 12.63 24.84
N LEU A 8 23.45 11.68 24.03
CA LEU A 8 22.90 11.15 22.80
C LEU A 8 21.51 10.53 23.03
N ILE A 9 20.55 10.87 22.17
CA ILE A 9 19.25 10.19 22.05
C ILE A 9 19.33 9.30 20.81
N VAL A 10 19.39 7.99 21.05
CA VAL A 10 18.94 6.96 20.10
C VAL A 10 17.81 6.26 20.87
N GLY A 11 16.62 6.18 20.27
CA GLY A 11 15.45 5.50 20.82
C GLY A 11 15.63 3.98 20.86
N LEU A 12 16.58 3.51 21.67
CA LEU A 12 16.74 2.13 22.10
C LEU A 12 16.70 2.18 23.63
N SER A 13 15.58 1.75 24.21
CA SER A 13 15.41 1.67 25.67
C SER A 13 16.34 0.61 26.26
N LEU A 14 17.52 1.02 26.73
CA LEU A 14 18.49 0.19 27.45
C LEU A 14 18.38 0.46 28.96
N ILE A 15 17.87 -0.51 29.73
CA ILE A 15 18.05 -0.56 31.19
C ILE A 15 18.31 -2.01 31.65
N GLY A 16 19.48 -2.24 32.29
CA GLY A 16 19.67 -3.30 33.30
C GLY A 16 20.79 -4.33 33.04
N PRO A 17 21.50 -4.84 34.08
CA PRO A 17 22.97 -4.82 34.07
C PRO A 17 23.70 -6.16 33.85
N LEU A 18 24.96 -5.99 33.40
CA LEU A 18 26.02 -7.00 33.26
C LEU A 18 26.32 -7.79 34.55
N LEU A 19 26.60 -9.10 34.38
CA LEU A 19 27.55 -9.84 35.20
C LEU A 19 28.28 -10.94 34.38
N ILE A 20 29.55 -10.65 34.07
CA ILE A 20 30.78 -11.49 34.08
C ILE A 20 30.64 -13.00 33.72
N ILE A 21 31.39 -13.49 32.72
CA ILE A 21 32.49 -14.49 32.83
C ILE A 21 33.09 -14.88 31.45
N GLN A 22 34.40 -14.61 31.34
CA GLN A 22 35.52 -15.32 30.69
C GLN A 22 35.56 -15.78 29.22
N ARG A 23 36.72 -15.47 28.64
CA ARG A 23 37.32 -15.83 27.35
C ARG A 23 37.75 -17.31 27.27
N ALA A 24 37.68 -17.90 26.08
CA ALA A 24 38.64 -18.80 25.42
C ALA A 24 37.94 -19.51 24.24
N THR A 25 38.49 -19.87 23.08
CA THR A 25 39.74 -19.66 22.34
C THR A 25 39.44 -20.25 20.95
N VAL A 26 39.97 -19.60 19.91
CA VAL A 26 39.94 -19.99 18.50
C VAL A 26 40.50 -21.39 18.25
N LEU A 27 39.90 -22.15 17.32
CA LEU A 27 40.65 -23.08 16.47
C LEU A 27 39.92 -23.33 15.13
N ALA A 28 40.62 -22.98 14.06
CA ALA A 28 40.28 -23.24 12.67
C ALA A 28 40.54 -24.71 12.31
N PHE A 29 39.78 -25.24 11.34
CA PHE A 29 40.28 -26.32 10.49
C PHE A 29 39.77 -26.17 9.06
N ILE A 30 40.73 -26.04 8.14
CA ILE A 30 40.57 -26.10 6.69
C ILE A 30 40.68 -27.57 6.28
N ALA A 31 39.79 -28.06 5.42
CA ALA A 31 40.09 -29.21 4.58
C ALA A 31 39.39 -29.09 3.21
N ARG A 32 40.23 -29.10 2.17
CA ARG A 32 39.89 -29.13 0.74
C ARG A 32 39.29 -30.48 0.35
N SER A 33 38.39 -30.48 -0.63
CA SER A 33 38.41 -31.49 -1.71
C SER A 33 37.60 -31.03 -2.93
N ARG A 34 38.27 -31.06 -4.09
CA ARG A 34 37.76 -31.28 -5.45
C ARG A 34 38.43 -32.60 -5.91
N PRO A 35 37.87 -33.42 -6.82
CA PRO A 35 37.52 -33.06 -8.21
C PRO A 35 36.22 -33.77 -8.68
N THR A 36 35.68 -33.77 -9.91
CA THR A 36 36.18 -33.71 -11.29
C THR A 36 34.99 -33.45 -12.22
N SER A 37 35.28 -32.89 -13.40
CA SER A 37 34.39 -32.64 -14.54
C SER A 37 33.97 -33.90 -15.33
N THR A 38 32.81 -33.84 -15.97
CA THR A 38 32.39 -34.37 -17.30
C THR A 38 30.87 -34.11 -17.38
N GLY A 39 30.19 -33.75 -18.45
CA GLY A 39 30.44 -33.46 -19.85
C GLY A 39 29.04 -33.29 -20.50
N THR A 40 28.86 -32.22 -21.26
CA THR A 40 27.94 -32.03 -22.41
C THR A 40 26.65 -32.88 -22.53
N ASN A 41 25.50 -32.23 -22.67
CA ASN A 41 24.76 -32.19 -23.95
C ASN A 41 23.55 -31.26 -23.90
N ALA A 42 23.52 -30.34 -24.86
CA ALA A 42 22.37 -29.53 -25.23
C ALA A 42 21.43 -30.36 -26.13
N PHE A 43 20.13 -30.26 -25.91
CA PHE A 43 19.12 -30.64 -26.90
C PHE A 43 18.11 -29.51 -27.07
N HIS A 44 18.28 -28.79 -28.19
CA HIS A 44 17.26 -27.95 -28.79
C HIS A 44 16.16 -28.84 -29.37
N HIS A 45 14.90 -28.61 -28.96
CA HIS A 45 13.75 -29.02 -29.74
C HIS A 45 13.06 -27.79 -30.35
N LYS A 46 13.31 -27.60 -31.64
CA LYS A 46 12.45 -26.83 -32.55
C LYS A 46 11.24 -27.71 -32.90
N VAL A 47 10.04 -27.15 -32.81
CA VAL A 47 8.83 -27.69 -33.46
C VAL A 47 8.34 -26.64 -34.46
N PRO A 48 7.87 -27.03 -35.66
CA PRO A 48 7.77 -26.13 -36.81
C PRO A 48 6.42 -25.41 -36.90
N SER A 49 6.49 -24.22 -37.49
CA SER A 49 5.41 -23.43 -38.06
C SER A 49 4.57 -24.24 -39.06
N SER A 50 3.25 -24.13 -38.96
CA SER A 50 2.34 -24.34 -40.09
C SER A 50 1.40 -23.14 -40.21
N SER A 51 1.34 -22.61 -41.43
CA SER A 51 0.42 -21.56 -41.86
C SER A 51 -0.54 -22.15 -42.88
N LEU A 52 -1.63 -21.40 -43.12
CA LEU A 52 -2.67 -21.54 -44.16
C LEU A 52 -3.95 -22.24 -43.68
N PHE A 53 -5.01 -21.44 -43.47
CA PHE A 53 -6.14 -21.33 -44.40
C PHE A 53 -6.93 -20.03 -44.14
N SER A 54 -7.13 -19.22 -45.20
CA SER A 54 -8.22 -18.25 -45.32
C SER A 54 -9.51 -19.03 -45.64
N THR A 55 -10.75 -18.58 -45.45
CA THR A 55 -11.42 -17.29 -45.67
C THR A 55 -12.86 -17.51 -45.17
N THR A 56 -13.52 -16.53 -44.53
CA THR A 56 -14.73 -15.84 -45.04
C THR A 56 -15.26 -14.85 -44.00
N SER A 57 -15.50 -13.64 -44.50
CA SER A 57 -15.91 -12.41 -43.83
C SER A 57 -17.43 -12.30 -43.60
N SER A 58 -17.85 -11.68 -42.50
CA SER A 58 -19.05 -10.84 -42.49
C SER A 58 -18.97 -9.71 -41.45
N SER A 59 -18.79 -8.49 -41.95
CA SER A 59 -19.14 -7.15 -41.45
C SER A 59 -19.10 -6.85 -39.94
N SER A 60 -18.08 -6.09 -39.53
CA SER A 60 -18.13 -5.19 -38.36
C SER A 60 -17.92 -3.74 -38.82
N THR A 61 -18.80 -2.87 -38.34
CA THR A 61 -18.89 -1.42 -38.57
C THR A 61 -17.65 -0.66 -38.10
N GLU A 62 -17.38 0.46 -38.79
CA GLU A 62 -16.17 1.27 -38.75
C GLU A 62 -15.76 1.79 -37.37
N THR A 63 -14.56 1.39 -36.92
CA THR A 63 -13.77 2.12 -35.93
C THR A 63 -12.97 3.21 -36.63
N THR A 64 -13.04 4.43 -36.08
CA THR A 64 -12.22 5.58 -36.46
C THR A 64 -10.75 5.21 -36.54
N LYS A 65 -10.13 5.42 -37.70
CA LYS A 65 -8.70 5.21 -37.96
C LYS A 65 -7.85 6.08 -37.03
N THR A 66 -7.44 5.52 -35.89
CA THR A 66 -6.26 5.97 -35.17
C THR A 66 -5.03 5.67 -36.04
N LYS A 67 -4.12 6.64 -36.07
CA LYS A 67 -2.77 6.48 -36.64
C LYS A 67 -2.18 5.17 -36.07
N PRO A 68 -1.50 4.32 -36.86
CA PRO A 68 -0.89 3.10 -36.30
C PRO A 68 0.03 3.54 -35.15
N PRO A 69 0.02 2.84 -34.00
CA PRO A 69 0.97 3.15 -32.95
C PRO A 69 2.35 3.05 -33.58
N THR A 70 3.12 4.13 -33.53
CA THR A 70 4.56 4.07 -33.79
C THR A 70 5.07 2.97 -32.89
N VAL A 71 5.51 1.85 -33.47
CA VAL A 71 6.05 0.73 -32.70
C VAL A 71 7.31 1.26 -32.03
N THR A 72 7.18 1.66 -30.77
CA THR A 72 8.29 2.08 -29.94
C THR A 72 9.13 0.87 -29.60
N SER A 73 10.44 1.04 -29.55
CA SER A 73 11.34 -0.01 -29.06
C SER A 73 11.11 -0.27 -27.56
N PRO A 74 11.44 -1.46 -27.01
CA PRO A 74 11.39 -1.72 -25.57
C PRO A 74 12.10 -0.63 -24.74
N ALA A 75 13.28 -0.18 -25.19
CA ALA A 75 14.03 0.87 -24.54
C ALA A 75 13.29 2.22 -24.51
N GLU A 76 12.57 2.58 -25.58
CA GLU A 76 11.74 3.79 -25.61
C GLU A 76 10.55 3.68 -24.65
N ARG A 77 9.92 2.50 -24.54
CA ARG A 77 8.85 2.27 -23.55
C ARG A 77 9.36 2.34 -22.12
N ALA A 78 10.51 1.74 -21.83
CA ALA A 78 11.11 1.80 -20.50
C ALA A 78 11.50 3.24 -20.11
N ALA A 79 12.14 3.98 -21.02
CA ALA A 79 12.47 5.38 -20.81
C ALA A 79 11.20 6.23 -20.59
N ARG A 80 10.12 5.91 -21.31
CA ARG A 80 8.82 6.56 -21.15
C ARG A 80 8.19 6.23 -19.79
N ALA A 81 8.22 4.98 -19.33
CA ALA A 81 7.75 4.60 -18.01
C ALA A 81 8.50 5.36 -16.89
N ALA A 82 9.82 5.45 -16.99
CA ALA A 82 10.65 6.24 -16.07
C ALA A 82 10.29 7.73 -16.08
N ASP A 83 10.03 8.31 -17.26
CA ASP A 83 9.63 9.71 -17.39
C ASP A 83 8.23 10.01 -16.85
N THR A 84 7.28 9.12 -17.15
CA THR A 84 5.91 9.16 -16.65
C THR A 84 5.91 9.11 -15.12
N TRP A 85 6.59 8.12 -14.54
CA TRP A 85 6.67 8.00 -13.09
C TRP A 85 7.39 9.19 -12.45
N THR A 86 8.55 9.61 -12.98
CA THR A 86 9.28 10.77 -12.47
C THR A 86 8.43 12.03 -12.49
N THR A 87 7.66 12.25 -13.55
CA THR A 87 6.72 13.39 -13.63
C THR A 87 5.69 13.33 -12.50
N VAL A 88 5.04 12.19 -12.30
CA VAL A 88 3.95 12.06 -11.31
C VAL A 88 4.50 12.13 -9.89
N ALA A 89 5.57 11.40 -9.60
CA ALA A 89 6.19 11.33 -8.27
C ALA A 89 6.78 12.67 -7.82
N LEU A 90 7.35 13.46 -8.74
CA LEU A 90 7.97 14.76 -8.42
C LEU A 90 7.03 15.95 -8.62
N GLN A 91 5.74 15.71 -8.93
CA GLN A 91 4.78 16.78 -9.12
C GLN A 91 4.63 17.61 -7.83
N PRO A 92 4.82 18.95 -7.89
CA PRO A 92 4.62 19.79 -6.72
C PRO A 92 3.22 19.66 -6.13
N THR A 93 3.15 19.47 -4.82
CA THR A 93 1.90 19.30 -4.09
C THR A 93 1.20 20.64 -3.91
N GLN A 94 -0.09 20.67 -4.23
CA GLN A 94 -0.93 21.85 -4.07
C GLN A 94 -2.27 21.43 -3.46
N SER A 95 -2.86 22.33 -2.65
CA SER A 95 -4.25 22.14 -2.23
C SER A 95 -5.19 22.42 -3.40
N VAL A 96 -6.18 21.57 -3.59
CA VAL A 96 -7.17 21.70 -4.66
C VAL A 96 -8.57 21.67 -4.06
N ARG A 97 -9.48 22.47 -4.62
CA ARG A 97 -10.91 22.37 -4.37
C ARG A 97 -11.66 22.76 -5.64
N GLU A 98 -12.30 21.79 -6.25
CA GLU A 98 -13.10 21.98 -7.45
C GLU A 98 -14.54 21.55 -7.21
N SER A 99 -15.46 22.21 -7.90
CA SER A 99 -16.87 21.83 -7.95
C SER A 99 -17.21 21.53 -9.40
N ILE A 100 -17.36 20.26 -9.72
CA ILE A 100 -17.50 19.73 -11.07
C ILE A 100 -18.97 19.41 -11.32
N ASP A 101 -19.51 19.87 -12.44
CA ASP A 101 -20.82 19.49 -12.95
C ASP A 101 -20.64 18.28 -13.86
N LEU A 102 -21.02 17.09 -13.39
CA LEU A 102 -20.72 15.84 -14.07
C LEU A 102 -21.35 15.78 -15.47
N LEU A 103 -22.52 16.37 -15.65
CA LEU A 103 -23.24 16.37 -16.93
C LEU A 103 -22.62 17.33 -17.95
N LYS A 104 -21.88 18.34 -17.51
CA LYS A 104 -21.23 19.33 -18.39
C LYS A 104 -19.75 19.06 -18.64
N ASP A 105 -19.03 18.61 -17.60
CA ASP A 105 -17.57 18.60 -17.61
C ASP A 105 -16.98 17.23 -17.95
N ALA A 106 -17.74 16.15 -17.76
CA ALA A 106 -17.25 14.79 -18.04
C ALA A 106 -17.19 14.51 -19.54
N LYS A 107 -16.16 13.77 -19.96
CA LYS A 107 -16.13 13.13 -21.28
C LYS A 107 -16.87 11.80 -21.17
N ILE A 108 -18.07 11.76 -21.73
CA ILE A 108 -18.99 10.62 -21.63
C ILE A 108 -18.81 9.69 -22.84
N SER A 109 -18.66 8.39 -22.59
CA SER A 109 -18.62 7.33 -23.60
C SER A 109 -19.89 6.46 -23.60
N ASN A 110 -20.60 6.39 -22.47
CA ASN A 110 -21.92 5.74 -22.37
C ASN A 110 -22.89 6.62 -21.58
N GLU A 111 -23.81 7.29 -22.28
CA GLU A 111 -24.74 8.25 -21.66
C GLU A 111 -25.72 7.62 -20.67
N GLU A 112 -26.18 6.40 -20.94
CA GLU A 112 -27.21 5.76 -20.11
C GLU A 112 -26.61 5.31 -18.77
N ALA A 113 -25.46 4.63 -18.82
CA ALA A 113 -24.71 4.24 -17.63
C ALA A 113 -24.24 5.47 -16.84
N PHE A 114 -23.81 6.53 -17.54
CA PHE A 114 -23.37 7.74 -16.86
C PHE A 114 -24.50 8.51 -16.17
N LYS A 115 -25.73 8.49 -16.71
CA LYS A 115 -26.91 9.03 -16.02
C LYS A 115 -27.22 8.27 -14.73
N ARG A 116 -27.01 6.94 -14.69
CA ARG A 116 -27.07 6.16 -13.44
C ARG A 116 -25.96 6.57 -12.48
N PHE A 117 -24.73 6.71 -12.96
CA PHE A 117 -23.60 7.16 -12.14
C PHE A 117 -23.83 8.53 -11.50
N CYS A 118 -24.45 9.48 -12.22
CA CYS A 118 -24.77 10.81 -11.67
C CYS A 118 -25.71 10.76 -10.44
N ARG A 119 -26.40 9.65 -10.21
CA ARG A 119 -27.26 9.42 -9.04
C ARG A 119 -26.53 8.82 -7.85
N VAL A 120 -25.25 8.45 -7.99
CA VAL A 120 -24.44 7.93 -6.88
C VAL A 120 -24.27 9.03 -5.84
N LYS A 121 -24.64 8.72 -4.59
CA LYS A 121 -24.39 9.57 -3.43
C LYS A 121 -23.39 8.89 -2.51
N GLY A 122 -22.36 9.61 -2.12
CA GLY A 122 -21.34 9.10 -1.21
C GLY A 122 -20.02 9.85 -1.33
N THR A 123 -19.03 9.43 -0.54
CA THR A 123 -17.71 10.06 -0.54
C THR A 123 -16.61 9.01 -0.65
N TYR A 124 -15.73 9.22 -1.63
CA TYR A 124 -14.48 8.47 -1.78
C TYR A 124 -13.34 9.27 -1.16
N TYR A 125 -12.68 8.72 -0.15
CA TYR A 125 -11.41 9.23 0.35
C TYR A 125 -10.28 8.36 -0.18
N ILE A 126 -9.21 8.98 -0.66
CA ILE A 126 -7.98 8.27 -1.04
C ILE A 126 -6.78 9.07 -0.57
N ASN A 127 -5.82 8.41 0.04
CA ASN A 127 -4.56 9.02 0.45
C ASN A 127 -3.44 8.63 -0.52
N GLY A 128 -2.26 9.19 -0.31
CA GLY A 128 -1.09 8.84 -1.07
C GLY A 128 0.04 9.80 -0.85
N LEU A 129 0.97 9.75 -1.78
CA LEU A 129 2.21 10.49 -1.67
C LEU A 129 1.95 11.96 -1.99
N ALA A 130 2.63 12.86 -1.30
CA ALA A 130 2.93 14.20 -1.76
C ALA A 130 4.10 14.13 -2.76
N SER A 131 4.63 15.29 -3.15
CA SER A 131 5.85 15.38 -3.95
C SER A 131 6.96 14.56 -3.28
N CYS A 132 7.53 13.62 -4.03
CA CYS A 132 8.73 12.88 -3.65
C CYS A 132 10.00 13.77 -3.75
N LYS A 133 9.84 15.09 -3.89
CA LYS A 133 10.92 16.08 -3.86
C LYS A 133 10.68 17.08 -2.73
N ILE A 134 11.68 17.25 -1.86
CA ILE A 134 11.68 18.23 -0.77
C ILE A 134 12.87 19.16 -0.94
N GLY A 135 12.61 20.43 -1.27
CA GLY A 135 13.64 21.33 -1.76
C GLY A 135 14.22 20.80 -3.07
N ASP A 136 15.52 20.51 -3.06
CA ASP A 136 16.22 19.91 -4.19
C ASP A 136 16.47 18.40 -4.09
N ARG A 137 16.11 17.76 -2.96
CA ARG A 137 16.34 16.32 -2.76
C ARG A 137 15.13 15.50 -3.16
N ILE A 138 15.38 14.45 -3.93
CA ILE A 138 14.43 13.36 -4.14
C ILE A 138 14.44 12.48 -2.88
N MET A 139 13.25 12.10 -2.45
CA MET A 139 12.99 11.18 -1.35
C MET A 139 12.44 9.88 -1.91
N HIS A 140 12.66 8.80 -1.19
CA HIS A 140 12.01 7.53 -1.47
C HIS A 140 10.48 7.74 -1.46
N PRO A 141 9.72 7.19 -2.42
CA PRO A 141 8.29 7.47 -2.54
C PRO A 141 7.47 7.17 -1.28
N PHE A 142 7.70 6.04 -0.61
CA PHE A 142 7.05 5.71 0.68
C PHE A 142 7.42 6.64 1.85
N GLU A 143 8.33 7.59 1.64
CA GLU A 143 8.75 8.58 2.64
C GLU A 143 8.36 10.01 2.26
N ALA A 144 7.60 10.17 1.18
CA ALA A 144 6.90 11.41 0.88
C ALA A 144 5.77 11.63 1.90
N HIS A 145 5.50 12.89 2.26
CA HIS A 145 4.37 13.26 3.12
C HIS A 145 3.03 12.83 2.52
N GLY A 146 1.96 12.81 3.31
CA GLY A 146 0.63 12.44 2.83
C GLY A 146 -0.06 13.55 2.05
N HIS A 147 -0.77 13.18 0.99
CA HIS A 147 -1.67 14.08 0.26
C HIS A 147 -3.03 13.42 0.02
N VAL A 148 -3.93 13.66 0.98
CA VAL A 148 -5.29 13.13 0.98
C VAL A 148 -6.16 13.83 -0.07
N LYS A 149 -7.07 13.07 -0.66
CA LYS A 149 -8.06 13.54 -1.62
C LYS A 149 -9.45 13.05 -1.23
N SER A 150 -10.47 13.84 -1.53
CA SER A 150 -11.86 13.44 -1.38
C SER A 150 -12.69 13.76 -2.62
N PHE A 151 -13.61 12.86 -2.95
CA PHE A 151 -14.58 12.98 -4.03
C PHE A 151 -15.97 12.78 -3.43
N ALA A 152 -16.66 13.89 -3.16
CA ALA A 152 -18.01 13.88 -2.58
C ALA A 152 -19.05 14.03 -3.71
N PHE A 153 -19.82 12.98 -3.94
CA PHE A 153 -20.91 12.93 -4.92
C PHE A 153 -22.23 13.22 -4.22
N ASP A 154 -23.03 14.13 -4.78
CA ASP A 154 -24.30 14.55 -4.18
C ASP A 154 -25.51 13.67 -4.56
N GLY A 155 -25.37 12.85 -5.61
CA GLY A 155 -26.48 12.08 -6.19
C GLY A 155 -27.36 12.88 -7.17
N ASP A 156 -26.99 14.12 -7.47
CA ASP A 156 -27.70 15.04 -8.36
C ASP A 156 -26.79 15.54 -9.50
N GLY A 157 -25.74 14.79 -9.82
CA GLY A 157 -24.82 15.10 -10.92
C GLY A 157 -23.72 16.11 -10.58
N ARG A 158 -23.43 16.35 -9.29
CA ARG A 158 -22.30 17.18 -8.87
C ARG A 158 -21.25 16.37 -8.12
N LEU A 159 -19.99 16.71 -8.37
CA LEU A 159 -18.84 16.22 -7.63
C LEU A 159 -18.09 17.40 -7.00
N ILE A 160 -17.84 17.33 -5.70
CA ILE A 160 -16.83 18.19 -5.06
C ILE A 160 -15.54 17.40 -4.88
N TYR A 161 -14.50 17.83 -5.59
CA TYR A 161 -13.16 17.27 -5.49
C TYR A 161 -12.30 18.15 -4.58
N ARG A 162 -11.59 17.54 -3.64
CA ARG A 162 -10.60 18.21 -2.78
C ARG A 162 -9.31 17.41 -2.73
N GLY A 163 -8.20 18.13 -2.60
CA GLY A 163 -6.89 17.56 -2.30
C GLY A 163 -6.17 18.45 -1.29
N ARG A 164 -5.51 17.86 -0.29
CA ARG A 164 -4.74 18.60 0.70
C ARG A 164 -3.56 17.80 1.22
N LEU A 165 -2.44 18.49 1.46
CA LEU A 165 -1.32 17.93 2.21
C LEU A 165 -1.77 17.60 3.64
N VAL A 166 -1.36 16.45 4.16
CA VAL A 166 -1.47 16.15 5.59
C VAL A 166 -0.37 16.94 6.31
N GLU A 167 -0.77 17.98 7.03
CA GLU A 167 0.14 18.93 7.69
C GLU A 167 0.66 18.34 9.02
N THR A 168 1.41 17.23 8.94
CA THR A 168 2.18 16.72 10.08
C THR A 168 3.20 17.74 10.55
N GLU A 169 3.67 17.64 11.79
CA GLU A 169 4.70 18.57 12.28
C GLU A 169 5.97 18.51 11.43
N LEU A 170 6.36 17.33 10.97
CA LEU A 170 7.48 17.17 10.05
C LEU A 170 7.19 17.84 8.69
N ALA A 171 6.01 17.62 8.11
CA ALA A 171 5.65 18.21 6.82
C ALA A 171 5.68 19.75 6.86
N LYS A 172 5.19 20.36 7.95
CA LYS A 172 5.27 21.81 8.18
C LYS A 172 6.71 22.30 8.24
N GLN A 173 7.56 21.60 9.00
CA GLN A 173 8.96 21.96 9.17
C GLN A 173 9.76 21.82 7.87
N GLU A 174 9.64 20.69 7.16
CA GLU A 174 10.35 20.43 5.90
C GLU A 174 9.87 21.35 4.78
N THR A 175 8.57 21.67 4.73
CA THR A 175 8.02 22.68 3.80
C THR A 175 8.59 24.07 4.10
N SER A 176 8.66 24.47 5.37
CA SER A 176 9.25 25.77 5.74
C SER A 176 10.75 25.82 5.48
N ALA A 177 11.47 24.71 5.68
CA ALA A 177 12.93 24.65 5.53
C ALA A 177 13.38 24.39 4.09
N GLN A 178 12.47 23.94 3.22
CA GLN A 178 12.76 23.52 1.83
C GLN A 178 13.91 22.50 1.77
N LYS A 179 13.93 21.55 2.71
CA LYS A 179 14.87 20.42 2.75
C LYS A 179 14.39 19.34 3.72
N PRO A 180 14.84 18.09 3.56
CA PRO A 180 14.61 17.05 4.55
C PRO A 180 15.26 17.39 5.89
N LEU A 181 14.58 17.06 6.98
CA LEU A 181 15.01 17.27 8.36
C LEU A 181 15.03 15.96 9.16
N ALA A 182 14.17 15.01 8.81
CA ALA A 182 14.14 13.67 9.40
C ALA A 182 14.62 12.61 8.40
N ARG A 183 15.51 11.74 8.88
CA ARG A 183 15.98 10.57 8.16
C ARG A 183 14.89 9.51 8.17
N GLY A 184 14.68 8.88 7.03
CA GLY A 184 13.79 7.74 6.91
C GLY A 184 14.52 6.40 6.97
N VAL A 185 13.75 5.32 6.84
CA VAL A 185 14.25 3.96 6.67
C VAL A 185 14.86 3.77 5.27
N MET A 186 14.46 4.57 4.27
CA MET A 186 14.85 4.44 2.86
C MET A 186 15.60 5.66 2.31
N SER A 187 15.49 6.83 2.96
CA SER A 187 16.16 8.07 2.53
C SER A 187 17.05 8.66 3.61
N THR A 188 18.18 9.23 3.17
CA THR A 188 19.03 10.08 4.01
C THR A 188 18.62 11.56 3.91
N VAL A 189 18.95 12.36 4.93
CA VAL A 189 18.70 13.81 4.90
C VAL A 189 19.73 14.58 4.08
N ALA A 190 20.94 14.02 3.91
CA ALA A 190 22.03 14.58 3.15
C ALA A 190 22.78 13.52 2.34
N ASP A 191 23.55 13.97 1.34
CA ASP A 191 24.38 13.10 0.51
C ASP A 191 25.42 12.37 1.37
N THR A 192 25.79 11.15 1.00
CA THR A 192 26.72 10.30 1.76
C THR A 192 28.18 10.72 1.55
N THR A 193 28.53 11.91 2.03
CA THR A 193 29.88 12.48 2.05
C THR A 193 30.38 12.64 3.49
N PHE A 194 31.70 12.64 3.71
CA PHE A 194 32.30 12.58 5.06
C PHE A 194 31.75 13.60 6.09
N PRO A 195 31.43 14.87 5.74
CA PRO A 195 30.76 15.79 6.67
C PRO A 195 29.26 15.53 6.86
N SER A 196 28.58 15.05 5.82
CA SER A 196 27.13 14.87 5.76
C SER A 196 26.66 13.56 6.41
N ASN A 197 27.55 12.57 6.51
CA ASN A 197 27.28 11.32 7.24
C ASN A 197 26.98 11.59 8.72
N LEU A 198 27.69 12.56 9.34
CA LEU A 198 27.40 13.00 10.70
C LEU A 198 25.99 13.57 10.83
N LEU A 199 25.55 14.36 9.84
CA LEU A 199 24.19 14.89 9.80
C LEU A 199 23.16 13.75 9.70
N ASN A 200 23.38 12.78 8.82
CA ASN A 200 22.53 11.59 8.71
C ASN A 200 22.49 10.75 10.00
N MET A 201 23.61 10.66 10.72
CA MET A 201 23.72 9.92 11.98
C MET A 201 22.94 10.58 13.11
N VAL A 202 22.94 11.92 13.19
CA VAL A 202 22.30 12.66 14.31
C VAL A 202 20.87 13.11 14.00
N SER A 203 20.42 12.98 12.75
CA SER A 203 19.03 13.24 12.38
C SER A 203 18.08 12.24 13.01
N SER A 204 16.89 12.71 13.38
CA SER A 204 15.80 11.83 13.82
C SER A 204 15.52 10.77 12.75
N SER A 205 15.32 9.52 13.17
CA SER A 205 14.86 8.43 12.31
C SER A 205 13.33 8.32 12.23
N GLU A 206 12.61 9.22 12.92
CA GLU A 206 11.15 9.25 12.94
C GLU A 206 10.64 10.13 11.79
N ARG A 207 10.27 9.48 10.70
CA ARG A 207 9.73 10.13 9.51
C ARG A 207 8.23 9.86 9.39
N ASP A 208 7.47 10.69 10.08
CA ASP A 208 6.02 10.64 10.15
C ASP A 208 5.36 11.34 8.94
N THR A 209 4.82 10.53 8.02
CA THR A 209 4.32 11.00 6.73
C THR A 209 2.79 11.01 6.62
N ALA A 210 2.08 10.15 7.34
CA ALA A 210 0.63 9.97 7.27
C ALA A 210 0.09 9.82 5.83
N SER A 211 0.79 9.02 4.99
CA SER A 211 0.65 9.03 3.52
C SER A 211 -0.06 7.83 2.89
N LEU A 212 -0.44 6.79 3.63
CA LEU A 212 -0.85 5.52 3.00
C LEU A 212 -2.37 5.37 2.84
N ILE A 213 -3.15 5.58 3.90
CA ILE A 213 -4.62 5.47 3.89
C ILE A 213 -5.28 6.67 4.57
N SER A 214 -6.55 6.91 4.26
CA SER A 214 -7.45 7.74 5.08
C SER A 214 -8.83 7.09 5.20
N PHE A 215 -9.37 7.02 6.43
CA PHE A 215 -10.68 6.42 6.70
C PHE A 215 -11.43 7.19 7.80
N LEU A 216 -12.76 7.14 7.79
CA LEU A 216 -13.61 7.78 8.80
C LEU A 216 -13.75 6.91 10.04
N TRP A 217 -13.63 7.54 11.21
CA TRP A 217 -14.06 6.95 12.47
C TRP A 217 -14.73 8.00 13.39
N PRO A 218 -15.85 7.66 14.05
CA PRO A 218 -16.63 6.44 13.85
C PRO A 218 -17.25 6.40 12.44
N PRO A 219 -17.69 5.23 11.91
CA PRO A 219 -18.19 5.15 10.55
C PRO A 219 -19.53 5.89 10.44
N PRO A 220 -19.88 6.45 9.27
CA PRO A 220 -21.14 7.20 9.09
C PRO A 220 -22.39 6.43 9.52
N SER A 221 -22.41 5.11 9.36
CA SER A 221 -23.53 4.23 9.77
C SER A 221 -23.80 4.23 11.29
N SER A 222 -22.77 4.50 12.10
CA SER A 222 -22.86 4.49 13.56
C SER A 222 -23.31 5.83 14.15
N LEU A 223 -23.27 6.91 13.35
CA LEU A 223 -23.76 8.23 13.71
C LEU A 223 -25.28 8.24 13.56
N ARG A 224 -26.01 7.62 14.49
CA ARG A 224 -27.47 7.72 14.53
C ARG A 224 -27.88 9.17 14.74
N GLU A 225 -28.96 9.60 14.08
CA GLU A 225 -29.69 10.80 14.47
C GLU A 225 -30.11 10.61 15.94
N GLU A 226 -29.39 11.23 16.87
CA GLU A 226 -29.87 11.29 18.25
C GLU A 226 -31.24 11.98 18.20
N GLU A 227 -32.27 11.25 18.65
CA GLU A 227 -33.49 11.85 19.13
C GLU A 227 -33.06 12.99 20.06
N VAL A 228 -33.38 14.22 19.66
CA VAL A 228 -33.26 15.40 20.50
C VAL A 228 -34.19 15.17 21.68
N ASP A 229 -33.69 14.53 22.74
CA ASP A 229 -34.39 14.46 24.00
C ASP A 229 -34.34 15.87 24.59
N ASP A 230 -35.51 16.51 24.66
CA ASP A 230 -35.72 17.88 25.17
C ASP A 230 -35.53 17.95 26.70
N THR A 231 -34.90 16.93 27.30
CA THR A 231 -34.43 16.95 28.68
C THR A 231 -33.00 17.47 28.68
N GLY A 232 -32.84 18.77 28.96
CA GLY A 232 -31.55 19.46 29.04
C GLY A 232 -30.56 18.89 30.07
N ASP A 233 -30.00 17.73 29.75
CA ASP A 233 -28.83 17.12 30.37
C ASP A 233 -27.68 17.15 29.35
N ASP A 234 -26.85 18.18 29.45
CA ASP A 234 -25.69 18.46 28.60
C ASP A 234 -24.54 17.46 28.85
N GLY A 235 -24.74 16.16 28.58
CA GLY A 235 -23.84 15.09 29.05
C GLY A 235 -23.08 14.25 28.02
N ASP A 236 -23.61 14.02 26.82
CA ASP A 236 -22.98 13.14 25.81
C ASP A 236 -23.21 13.76 24.43
N GLY A 237 -22.47 14.84 24.15
CA GLY A 237 -22.60 15.60 22.91
C GLY A 237 -22.27 14.75 21.68
N ALA A 238 -22.93 15.06 20.56
CA ALA A 238 -22.74 14.43 19.26
C ALA A 238 -21.29 13.99 19.01
N GLN A 239 -21.12 12.69 18.77
CA GLN A 239 -19.81 12.07 18.64
C GLN A 239 -19.02 12.66 17.48
N GLU A 240 -17.84 13.19 17.78
CA GLU A 240 -16.98 13.81 16.78
C GLU A 240 -16.40 12.76 15.81
N GLN A 241 -16.60 12.98 14.51
CA GLN A 241 -16.06 12.13 13.45
C GLN A 241 -14.75 12.70 12.89
N PHE A 242 -13.74 11.84 12.80
CA PHE A 242 -12.44 12.15 12.24
C PHE A 242 -12.20 11.40 10.94
N LEU A 243 -11.48 12.03 10.01
CA LEU A 243 -10.79 11.32 8.94
C LEU A 243 -9.39 10.97 9.45
N ILE A 244 -9.15 9.70 9.79
CA ILE A 244 -7.89 9.19 10.32
C ILE A 244 -6.96 8.86 9.17
N CYS A 245 -5.71 9.33 9.22
CA CYS A 245 -4.63 8.96 8.32
C CYS A 245 -3.62 8.07 9.04
N LEU A 246 -3.22 6.97 8.39
CA LEU A 246 -2.18 6.05 8.89
C LEU A 246 -1.00 5.98 7.93
N CYS A 247 0.17 5.65 8.49
CA CYS A 247 1.35 5.23 7.77
C CYS A 247 2.16 4.24 8.63
N ASP A 248 2.76 3.22 8.03
CA ASP A 248 3.42 2.10 8.74
C ASP A 248 4.53 2.51 9.71
N ASN A 249 5.00 3.75 9.64
CA ASN A 249 6.14 4.26 10.37
C ASN A 249 5.82 5.45 11.30
N GLY A 250 4.53 5.77 11.51
CA GLY A 250 4.10 6.95 12.27
C GLY A 250 2.86 6.74 13.12
N GLU A 251 2.58 7.73 13.96
CA GLU A 251 1.35 7.80 14.74
C GLU A 251 0.16 8.23 13.86
N PRO A 252 -1.07 7.83 14.20
CA PRO A 252 -2.26 8.25 13.47
C PRO A 252 -2.48 9.77 13.55
N TYR A 253 -2.85 10.38 12.43
CA TYR A 253 -3.33 11.78 12.37
C TYR A 253 -4.82 11.83 12.12
N ALA A 254 -5.46 12.87 12.63
CA ALA A 254 -6.87 13.14 12.39
C ALA A 254 -7.04 14.43 11.58
N LEU A 255 -7.94 14.37 10.60
CA LEU A 255 -8.33 15.46 9.73
C LEU A 255 -9.83 15.73 9.89
N ASP A 256 -10.24 16.95 9.57
CA ASP A 256 -11.65 17.30 9.36
C ASP A 256 -12.14 16.63 8.05
N PRO A 257 -13.20 15.80 8.09
CA PRO A 257 -13.64 15.02 6.92
C PRO A 257 -14.23 15.88 5.79
N LYS A 258 -14.70 17.09 6.08
CA LYS A 258 -15.31 18.01 5.09
C LYS A 258 -14.27 18.84 4.35
N THR A 259 -13.24 19.28 5.07
CA THR A 259 -12.25 20.27 4.60
C THR A 259 -10.87 19.69 4.37
N LEU A 260 -10.62 18.47 4.86
CA LEU A 260 -9.33 17.78 4.88
C LEU A 260 -8.26 18.49 5.72
N LYS A 261 -8.62 19.51 6.51
CA LYS A 261 -7.69 20.21 7.40
C LYS A 261 -7.14 19.25 8.44
N THR A 262 -5.82 19.16 8.55
CA THR A 262 -5.15 18.42 9.63
C THR A 262 -5.45 19.08 10.97
N ARG A 263 -5.95 18.27 11.92
CA ARG A 263 -6.27 18.71 13.27
C ARG A 263 -5.15 18.42 14.26
N GLY A 264 -4.39 17.35 14.04
CA GLY A 264 -3.26 16.94 14.88
C GLY A 264 -3.10 15.43 14.88
N LYS A 265 -2.24 14.92 15.76
CA LYS A 265 -2.20 13.48 16.05
C LYS A 265 -3.52 13.08 16.70
N LEU A 266 -3.96 11.85 16.46
CA LEU A 266 -5.21 11.35 17.02
C LEU A 266 -5.17 11.32 18.56
N VAL A 267 -4.02 10.95 19.14
CA VAL A 267 -3.82 10.90 20.60
C VAL A 267 -3.95 12.29 21.28
N ASP A 268 -3.64 13.37 20.55
CA ASP A 268 -3.80 14.74 21.07
C ASP A 268 -5.28 15.17 21.11
N LEU A 269 -6.10 14.61 20.22
CA LEU A 269 -7.54 14.93 20.13
C LEU A 269 -8.41 14.00 20.99
N VAL A 270 -7.91 12.79 21.26
CA VAL A 270 -8.58 11.76 22.06
C VAL A 270 -7.62 11.34 23.17
N PRO A 271 -7.50 12.11 24.28
CA PRO A 271 -6.37 12.00 25.21
C PRO A 271 -6.21 10.63 25.90
N HIS A 272 -7.29 9.85 26.06
CA HIS A 272 -7.18 8.51 26.64
C HIS A 272 -6.46 7.51 25.72
N LEU A 273 -6.35 7.81 24.41
CA LEU A 273 -5.55 7.02 23.49
C LEU A 273 -4.05 7.19 23.72
N GLU A 274 -3.58 8.25 24.37
CA GLU A 274 -2.13 8.44 24.62
C GLU A 274 -1.52 7.25 25.39
N GLN A 275 -2.24 6.70 26.37
CA GLN A 275 -1.77 5.54 27.15
C GLN A 275 -1.77 4.23 26.36
N ILE A 276 -2.49 4.18 25.24
CA ILE A 276 -2.73 2.96 24.45
C ILE A 276 -1.89 2.99 23.17
N LEU A 277 -1.92 4.11 22.45
CA LEU A 277 -1.34 4.31 21.12
C LEU A 277 -0.18 5.31 21.10
N GLY A 278 0.10 6.02 22.19
CA GLY A 278 1.17 7.03 22.25
C GLY A 278 2.52 6.45 21.82
N GLY A 279 3.11 7.04 20.78
CA GLY A 279 4.37 6.61 20.17
C GLY A 279 4.31 5.30 19.36
N LYS A 280 3.15 4.66 19.24
CA LYS A 280 3.00 3.43 18.44
C LYS A 280 2.92 3.75 16.95
N LYS A 281 3.62 2.94 16.16
CA LYS A 281 3.59 3.00 14.69
C LYS A 281 2.53 2.03 14.20
N LEU A 282 1.46 2.58 13.62
CA LEU A 282 0.33 1.78 13.14
C LEU A 282 0.50 1.40 11.68
N LEU A 283 0.15 0.16 11.34
CA LEU A 283 0.09 -0.26 9.94
C LEU A 283 -1.01 0.49 9.20
N ALA A 284 -0.81 0.74 7.91
CA ALA A 284 -1.79 1.43 7.06
C ALA A 284 -3.10 0.66 6.92
N HIS A 285 -3.06 -0.66 6.98
CA HIS A 285 -4.26 -1.48 6.83
C HIS A 285 -4.99 -1.61 8.16
N HIS A 286 -6.09 -0.87 8.30
CA HIS A 286 -7.06 -1.00 9.38
C HIS A 286 -8.16 -2.00 8.97
N ARG A 287 -8.88 -2.53 9.95
CA ARG A 287 -10.09 -3.34 9.70
C ARG A 287 -11.26 -2.78 10.50
N ILE A 288 -12.45 -3.02 9.98
CA ILE A 288 -13.71 -2.66 10.64
C ILE A 288 -14.53 -3.95 10.72
N ASP A 289 -14.96 -4.30 11.93
CA ASP A 289 -15.86 -5.42 12.21
C ASP A 289 -17.15 -4.83 12.78
N ASP A 290 -18.19 -4.71 11.95
CA ASP A 290 -19.38 -3.92 12.26
C ASP A 290 -19.05 -2.48 12.73
N ASP A 291 -19.27 -2.18 14.01
CA ASP A 291 -18.98 -0.89 14.66
C ASP A 291 -17.68 -0.93 15.52
N VAL A 292 -16.80 -1.90 15.26
CA VAL A 292 -15.51 -2.07 15.93
C VAL A 292 -14.35 -1.73 15.01
N LEU A 293 -13.52 -0.76 15.41
CA LEU A 293 -12.28 -0.42 14.72
C LEU A 293 -11.16 -1.31 15.20
N VAL A 294 -10.47 -1.95 14.26
CA VAL A 294 -9.32 -2.79 14.55
C VAL A 294 -8.07 -2.18 13.93
N LEU A 295 -7.09 -1.90 14.78
CA LEU A 295 -5.78 -1.34 14.41
C LEU A 295 -4.67 -2.32 14.77
N CYS A 296 -3.59 -2.33 13.99
CA CYS A 296 -2.39 -3.12 14.28
C CYS A 296 -1.17 -2.20 14.38
N ALA A 297 -0.43 -2.30 15.48
CA ALA A 297 0.90 -1.74 15.60
C ALA A 297 1.95 -2.82 15.36
N SER A 298 3.05 -2.44 14.70
CA SER A 298 4.20 -3.32 14.46
C SER A 298 5.46 -2.70 15.04
N THR A 299 6.15 -3.45 15.90
CA THR A 299 7.42 -3.04 16.53
C THR A 299 8.52 -4.03 16.14
N LEU A 300 9.65 -3.49 15.66
CA LEU A 300 10.84 -4.27 15.36
C LEU A 300 11.80 -4.20 16.55
N ASP A 301 12.03 -5.34 17.20
CA ASP A 301 12.93 -5.48 18.34
C ASP A 301 14.32 -5.87 17.84
N VAL A 302 15.26 -4.92 17.87
CA VAL A 302 16.66 -5.10 17.43
C VAL A 302 17.60 -4.75 18.60
N PRO A 303 18.45 -5.68 19.09
CA PRO A 303 18.87 -6.94 18.46
C PRO A 303 17.89 -8.12 18.58
N GLY A 304 16.83 -7.99 19.38
CA GLY A 304 15.90 -9.08 19.66
C GLY A 304 16.56 -10.26 20.37
N GLN A 305 15.88 -11.41 20.34
CA GLN A 305 16.37 -12.68 20.87
C GLN A 305 17.51 -13.22 20.01
N ASP A 306 18.57 -13.70 20.66
CA ASP A 306 19.74 -14.33 20.01
C ASP A 306 20.39 -13.50 18.89
N TYR A 307 20.22 -12.18 18.92
CA TYR A 307 20.65 -11.25 17.86
C TYR A 307 20.00 -11.53 16.49
N MET A 308 18.85 -12.19 16.44
CA MET A 308 18.14 -12.47 15.19
C MET A 308 17.11 -11.39 14.82
N GLY A 309 16.80 -10.50 15.77
CA GLY A 309 15.67 -9.58 15.69
C GLY A 309 14.33 -10.30 15.95
N ASN A 310 13.35 -9.54 16.39
CA ASN A 310 11.96 -9.99 16.50
C ASN A 310 11.01 -8.94 15.96
N THR A 311 9.80 -9.38 15.63
CA THR A 311 8.69 -8.49 15.29
C THR A 311 7.55 -8.75 16.26
N THR A 312 7.12 -7.70 16.96
CA THR A 312 5.98 -7.73 17.89
C THR A 312 4.80 -7.01 17.24
N MET A 313 3.68 -7.73 17.15
CA MET A 313 2.42 -7.23 16.59
C MET A 313 1.44 -7.02 17.73
N GLU A 314 0.78 -5.88 17.76
CA GLU A 314 -0.25 -5.53 18.75
C GLU A 314 -1.53 -5.12 18.03
N PHE A 315 -2.59 -5.91 18.21
CA PHE A 315 -3.93 -5.63 17.71
C PHE A 315 -4.74 -4.94 18.80
N PHE A 316 -5.50 -3.92 18.39
CA PHE A 316 -6.36 -3.13 19.26
C PHE A 316 -7.75 -3.08 18.65
N GLU A 317 -8.77 -3.47 19.42
CA GLU A 317 -10.17 -3.32 19.02
C GLU A 317 -10.83 -2.22 19.84
N PHE A 318 -11.42 -1.25 19.16
CA PHE A 318 -12.07 -0.09 19.76
C PHE A 318 -13.54 -0.02 19.36
N ASP A 319 -14.40 0.41 20.27
CA ASP A 319 -15.74 0.83 19.87
C ASP A 319 -15.74 2.19 19.17
N ASN A 320 -16.92 2.63 18.72
CA ASN A 320 -17.09 3.90 18.05
C ASN A 320 -16.48 5.08 18.86
N LYS A 321 -16.59 5.09 20.19
CA LYS A 321 -16.07 6.14 21.08
C LYS A 321 -14.57 6.00 21.42
N PHE A 322 -13.83 5.17 20.69
CA PHE A 322 -12.43 4.85 20.96
C PHE A 322 -12.18 4.24 22.34
N ARG A 323 -13.18 3.59 22.96
CA ARG A 323 -12.94 2.81 24.17
C ARG A 323 -12.33 1.48 23.76
N LEU A 324 -11.20 1.12 24.37
CA LEU A 324 -10.52 -0.14 24.10
C LEU A 324 -11.40 -1.30 24.59
N LEU A 325 -11.83 -2.15 23.66
CA LEU A 325 -12.58 -3.37 23.94
C LEU A 325 -11.63 -4.50 24.31
N GLN A 326 -10.58 -4.68 23.50
CA GLN A 326 -9.54 -5.67 23.76
C GLN A 326 -8.23 -5.34 23.07
N THR A 327 -7.17 -6.01 23.52
CA THR A 327 -5.87 -6.03 22.85
C THR A 327 -5.31 -7.44 22.81
N LYS A 328 -4.66 -7.79 21.70
CA LYS A 328 -3.95 -9.05 21.51
C LYS A 328 -2.56 -8.73 21.00
N ASN A 329 -1.53 -9.34 21.57
CA ASN A 329 -0.17 -9.21 21.06
C ASN A 329 0.44 -10.58 20.76
N TYR A 330 1.36 -10.58 19.81
CA TYR A 330 2.16 -11.75 19.47
C TYR A 330 3.53 -11.31 18.95
N THR A 331 4.58 -11.92 19.49
CA THR A 331 5.97 -11.72 19.04
C THR A 331 6.43 -12.95 18.26
N THR A 332 6.94 -12.72 17.05
CA THR A 332 7.49 -13.76 16.18
C THR A 332 8.95 -13.47 15.84
N ARG A 333 9.55 -14.32 15.00
CA ARG A 333 10.86 -14.06 14.38
C ARG A 333 10.84 -12.74 13.62
N PHE A 334 12.02 -12.17 13.36
CA PHE A 334 12.11 -10.96 12.55
C PHE A 334 11.37 -11.11 11.21
N MET A 335 10.48 -10.17 10.94
CA MET A 335 9.73 -10.07 9.69
C MET A 335 9.35 -8.61 9.45
N VAL A 336 9.13 -8.25 8.19
CA VAL A 336 8.51 -6.99 7.81
C VAL A 336 7.21 -7.32 7.10
N PHE A 337 6.11 -6.72 7.56
CA PHE A 337 4.80 -6.86 6.94
C PHE A 337 4.09 -5.52 6.93
N HIS A 338 3.18 -5.40 5.97
CA HIS A 338 2.45 -4.18 5.66
C HIS A 338 0.95 -4.37 5.90
N ASP A 339 0.40 -5.46 5.37
CA ASP A 339 -1.01 -5.78 5.44
C ASP A 339 -1.26 -7.03 6.30
N TRP A 340 -2.49 -7.15 6.80
CA TRP A 340 -3.00 -8.26 7.60
C TRP A 340 -4.52 -8.33 7.43
N GLN A 341 -5.14 -9.47 7.67
CA GLN A 341 -6.59 -9.64 7.55
C GLN A 341 -7.15 -10.24 8.82
N MET A 342 -8.47 -10.28 8.93
CA MET A 342 -9.13 -10.94 10.04
C MET A 342 -10.32 -11.76 9.57
N THR A 343 -10.65 -12.74 10.40
CA THR A 343 -11.92 -13.46 10.37
C THR A 343 -12.64 -13.21 11.70
N GLN A 344 -13.76 -13.88 11.92
CA GLN A 344 -14.41 -13.89 13.23
C GLN A 344 -13.47 -14.44 14.32
N ASP A 345 -12.58 -15.38 13.97
CA ASP A 345 -11.80 -16.15 14.94
C ASP A 345 -10.31 -15.78 14.98
N TYR A 346 -9.74 -15.28 13.88
CA TYR A 346 -8.29 -15.08 13.75
C TYR A 346 -7.92 -13.71 13.19
N TYR A 347 -6.83 -13.14 13.70
CA TYR A 347 -5.96 -12.25 12.92
C TYR A 347 -5.06 -13.11 12.05
N VAL A 348 -4.98 -12.80 10.76
CA VAL A 348 -4.25 -13.54 9.73
C VAL A 348 -3.14 -12.64 9.18
N VAL A 349 -1.89 -13.03 9.39
CA VAL A 349 -0.72 -12.22 9.01
C VAL A 349 0.18 -13.01 8.06
N PRO A 350 0.57 -12.46 6.89
CA PRO A 350 1.58 -13.06 6.05
C PRO A 350 2.95 -12.94 6.72
N LEU A 351 3.56 -14.08 7.02
CA LEU A 351 4.90 -14.19 7.58
C LEU A 351 5.94 -14.18 6.46
N ASN A 352 6.24 -12.98 5.97
CA ASN A 352 7.28 -12.72 4.98
C ASN A 352 8.66 -13.05 5.58
N PRO A 353 9.39 -14.06 5.05
CA PRO A 353 10.66 -14.49 5.65
C PRO A 353 11.75 -13.44 5.50
N ALA A 354 12.19 -12.84 6.61
CA ALA A 354 13.25 -11.84 6.61
C ALA A 354 14.33 -12.15 7.66
N VAL A 355 15.54 -11.65 7.41
CA VAL A 355 16.70 -11.81 8.31
C VAL A 355 17.48 -10.51 8.44
N MET A 356 18.06 -10.30 9.62
CA MET A 356 18.92 -9.15 9.91
C MET A 356 20.29 -9.26 9.22
N GLN A 357 20.77 -8.13 8.73
CA GLN A 357 22.11 -7.92 8.18
C GLN A 357 22.96 -7.10 9.16
N TRP A 358 23.78 -7.78 9.95
CA TRP A 358 24.57 -7.13 11.01
C TRP A 358 25.78 -6.37 10.49
N TRP A 359 26.81 -7.07 10.01
CA TRP A 359 28.03 -6.42 9.55
C TRP A 359 28.24 -6.69 8.05
N PRO A 360 28.54 -5.66 7.22
CA PRO A 360 28.79 -4.25 7.57
C PRO A 360 27.55 -3.34 7.68
N GLN A 361 26.35 -3.80 7.32
CA GLN A 361 25.18 -2.94 7.07
C GLN A 361 24.70 -2.16 8.29
N MET A 362 24.69 -2.76 9.48
CA MET A 362 24.34 -2.05 10.72
C MET A 362 25.32 -0.90 10.99
N ALA A 363 26.61 -1.08 10.72
CA ALA A 363 27.60 -0.02 10.92
C ALA A 363 27.40 1.11 9.92
N GLU A 364 27.06 0.81 8.67
CA GLU A 364 26.72 1.81 7.66
C GLU A 364 25.47 2.61 8.06
N PHE A 365 24.44 1.93 8.57
CA PHE A 365 23.24 2.57 9.08
C PHE A 365 23.55 3.51 10.26
N LEU A 366 24.28 3.02 11.26
CA LEU A 366 24.63 3.78 12.47
C LEU A 366 25.59 4.94 12.20
N THR A 367 26.47 4.83 11.20
CA THR A 367 27.39 5.92 10.82
C THR A 367 26.79 6.90 9.81
N GLY A 368 25.53 6.71 9.42
CA GLY A 368 24.83 7.59 8.48
C GLY A 368 25.27 7.45 7.02
N THR A 369 25.97 6.36 6.67
CA THR A 369 26.40 6.06 5.31
C THR A 369 25.46 5.12 4.56
N GLY A 370 24.59 4.40 5.30
CA GLY A 370 23.55 3.51 4.76
C GLY A 370 22.14 3.97 5.12
N VAL A 371 21.14 3.14 4.81
CA VAL A 371 19.72 3.36 5.14
C VAL A 371 19.15 2.14 5.88
N GLY A 372 18.01 2.31 6.54
CA GLY A 372 17.40 1.28 7.38
C GLY A 372 17.02 0.01 6.62
N THR A 373 16.59 0.09 5.36
CA THR A 373 16.28 -1.11 4.55
C THR A 373 17.49 -2.00 4.28
N GLN A 374 18.71 -1.50 4.44
CA GLN A 374 19.93 -2.30 4.25
C GLN A 374 20.23 -3.20 5.46
N ILE A 375 19.66 -2.94 6.64
CA ILE A 375 19.95 -3.71 7.85
C ILE A 375 19.18 -5.02 7.92
N PHE A 376 18.35 -5.32 6.92
CA PHE A 376 17.66 -6.60 6.76
C PHE A 376 17.57 -6.98 5.28
N ARG A 377 17.15 -8.21 4.99
CA ARG A 377 16.82 -8.71 3.65
C ARG A 377 15.80 -9.84 3.75
N MET A 378 15.18 -10.18 2.63
CA MET A 378 14.38 -11.39 2.54
C MET A 378 15.27 -12.65 2.55
N ASP A 379 14.80 -13.69 3.24
CA ASP A 379 15.39 -15.02 3.22
C ASP A 379 14.61 -15.91 2.26
N GLU A 380 14.93 -15.77 0.98
CA GLU A 380 14.30 -16.50 -0.13
C GLU A 380 14.54 -18.02 -0.06
N THR A 381 15.38 -18.50 0.87
CA THR A 381 15.55 -19.94 1.12
C THR A 381 14.52 -20.51 2.10
N CYS A 382 13.82 -19.64 2.83
CA CYS A 382 12.77 -19.99 3.76
C CYS A 382 11.41 -19.85 3.07
N PRO A 383 10.53 -20.86 3.11
CA PRO A 383 9.16 -20.73 2.62
C PRO A 383 8.39 -19.64 3.38
N GLY A 384 7.44 -19.00 2.71
CA GLY A 384 6.48 -18.11 3.38
C GLY A 384 5.57 -18.90 4.33
N ALA A 385 4.86 -18.20 5.20
CA ALA A 385 3.85 -18.80 6.06
C ALA A 385 2.74 -17.80 6.38
N PHE A 386 1.62 -18.27 6.93
CA PHE A 386 0.60 -17.41 7.53
C PHE A 386 0.55 -17.65 9.04
N ILE A 387 0.53 -16.59 9.83
CA ILE A 387 0.29 -16.67 11.27
C ILE A 387 -1.20 -16.46 11.51
N LEU A 388 -1.84 -17.43 12.15
CA LEU A 388 -3.21 -17.34 12.63
C LEU A 388 -3.18 -17.08 14.14
N ILE A 389 -3.53 -15.87 14.55
CA ILE A 389 -3.54 -15.43 15.96
C ILE A 389 -5.01 -15.38 16.41
N PRO A 390 -5.43 -16.17 17.40
CA PRO A 390 -6.81 -16.13 17.87
C PRO A 390 -7.23 -14.73 18.34
N ARG A 391 -8.41 -14.28 17.91
CA ARG A 391 -9.02 -13.02 18.37
C ARG A 391 -9.52 -13.11 19.81
N ASP A 392 -9.97 -14.29 20.23
CA ASP A 392 -10.27 -14.57 21.64
C ASP A 392 -9.00 -14.40 22.48
N VAL A 393 -9.02 -13.42 23.39
CA VAL A 393 -7.89 -13.14 24.29
C VAL A 393 -7.55 -14.30 25.22
N THR A 394 -8.50 -15.21 25.48
CA THR A 394 -8.30 -16.39 26.31
C THR A 394 -7.59 -17.53 25.58
N ASP A 395 -7.63 -17.55 24.25
CA ASP A 395 -6.95 -18.56 23.45
C ASP A 395 -5.52 -18.13 23.09
N THR A 396 -4.52 -18.84 23.61
CA THR A 396 -3.10 -18.54 23.36
C THR A 396 -2.50 -19.37 22.23
N ASN A 397 -3.29 -20.19 21.54
CA ASN A 397 -2.79 -21.09 20.50
C ASN A 397 -2.63 -20.35 19.17
N VAL A 398 -1.43 -19.82 18.94
CA VAL A 398 -1.07 -19.22 17.65
C VAL A 398 -0.53 -20.30 16.71
N TYR A 399 -1.00 -20.30 15.47
CA TYR A 399 -0.62 -21.27 14.45
C TYR A 399 0.21 -20.62 13.36
N GLU A 400 1.37 -21.20 13.04
CA GLU A 400 2.13 -20.86 11.85
C GLU A 400 1.86 -21.91 10.77
N VAL A 401 1.16 -21.51 9.72
CA VAL A 401 0.75 -22.37 8.61
C VAL A 401 1.73 -22.15 7.47
N GLN A 402 2.68 -23.07 7.33
CA GLN A 402 3.78 -22.95 6.38
C GLN A 402 3.34 -23.20 4.94
N ALA A 403 3.74 -22.32 4.02
CA ALA A 403 3.61 -22.53 2.60
C ALA A 403 4.74 -23.41 2.05
N LYS A 404 4.57 -23.87 0.81
CA LYS A 404 5.55 -24.73 0.16
C LYS A 404 6.79 -23.95 -0.31
N ASP A 405 6.56 -22.77 -0.88
CA ASP A 405 7.56 -21.95 -1.54
C ASP A 405 7.69 -20.60 -0.81
N PHE A 406 8.75 -19.85 -1.09
CA PHE A 406 8.89 -18.48 -0.61
C PHE A 406 7.77 -17.61 -1.19
N PHE A 407 7.31 -16.64 -0.40
CA PHE A 407 6.60 -15.48 -0.90
C PHE A 407 6.97 -14.25 -0.07
N ASN A 408 6.83 -13.08 -0.67
CA ASN A 408 6.63 -11.84 0.04
C ASN A 408 5.29 -11.22 -0.40
N ILE A 409 4.36 -11.07 0.53
CA ILE A 409 3.03 -10.50 0.28
C ILE A 409 2.96 -9.13 0.97
N PHE A 410 2.68 -8.08 0.19
CA PHE A 410 2.38 -6.75 0.71
C PHE A 410 0.89 -6.49 0.83
N HIS A 411 0.10 -6.90 -0.15
CA HIS A 411 -1.36 -6.72 -0.15
C HIS A 411 -2.07 -8.04 -0.40
N PHE A 412 -3.15 -8.27 0.33
CA PHE A 412 -3.99 -9.43 0.11
C PHE A 412 -5.46 -9.16 0.45
N GLY A 413 -6.33 -9.91 -0.22
CA GLY A 413 -7.77 -9.77 -0.09
C GLY A 413 -8.35 -10.29 1.21
N PRO A 414 -9.66 -10.12 1.39
CA PRO A 414 -10.40 -10.70 2.50
C PRO A 414 -10.08 -12.18 2.70
N VAL A 415 -10.07 -12.62 3.95
CA VAL A 415 -9.90 -14.03 4.31
C VAL A 415 -11.28 -14.59 4.62
N ASN A 416 -11.79 -15.47 3.77
CA ASN A 416 -13.08 -16.10 3.95
C ASN A 416 -12.93 -17.37 4.80
N GLN A 417 -13.60 -17.41 5.95
CA GLN A 417 -13.66 -18.57 6.83
C GLN A 417 -14.99 -19.33 6.66
N ARG A 418 -14.94 -20.50 6.02
CA ARG A 418 -16.10 -21.38 5.78
C ARG A 418 -15.71 -22.84 5.87
N ASP A 419 -16.59 -23.66 6.44
CA ASP A 419 -16.44 -25.13 6.49
C ASP A 419 -15.05 -25.58 7.00
N GLU A 420 -14.56 -24.94 8.06
CA GLU A 420 -13.23 -25.18 8.66
C GLU A 420 -12.06 -24.92 7.69
N LYS A 421 -12.25 -24.02 6.71
CA LYS A 421 -11.20 -23.55 5.81
C LYS A 421 -11.11 -22.04 5.80
N LEU A 422 -9.89 -21.53 5.62
CA LEU A 422 -9.62 -20.14 5.27
C LEU A 422 -9.23 -20.06 3.81
N THR A 423 -9.94 -19.25 3.01
CA THR A 423 -9.56 -18.94 1.63
C THR A 423 -9.13 -17.49 1.52
N LEU A 424 -7.98 -17.23 0.91
CA LEU A 424 -7.45 -15.88 0.72
C LEU A 424 -6.68 -15.75 -0.59
N TYR A 425 -6.57 -14.52 -1.08
CA TYR A 425 -5.91 -14.18 -2.33
C TYR A 425 -4.85 -13.10 -2.09
N GLY A 426 -3.58 -13.39 -2.34
CA GLY A 426 -2.48 -12.45 -2.11
C GLY A 426 -1.76 -12.06 -3.39
N ALA A 427 -1.37 -10.78 -3.50
CA ALA A 427 -0.40 -10.34 -4.49
C ALA A 427 1.01 -10.71 -3.99
N ALA A 428 1.52 -11.84 -4.46
CA ALA A 428 2.76 -12.45 -4.00
C ALA A 428 3.93 -12.13 -4.93
N PHE A 429 5.07 -11.80 -4.31
CA PHE A 429 6.37 -11.68 -4.96
C PHE A 429 7.18 -12.96 -4.71
N ASP A 430 7.75 -13.52 -5.78
CA ASP A 430 8.57 -14.75 -5.72
C ASP A 430 10.00 -14.52 -5.20
N SER A 431 10.43 -13.25 -5.15
CA SER A 431 11.67 -12.76 -4.54
C SER A 431 11.47 -11.27 -4.20
N TYR A 432 12.22 -10.69 -3.27
CA TYR A 432 12.09 -9.26 -2.99
C TYR A 432 13.29 -8.64 -2.27
N THR A 433 13.76 -7.51 -2.79
CA THR A 433 14.85 -6.70 -2.26
C THR A 433 14.38 -5.28 -1.98
N PHE A 434 14.55 -4.84 -0.73
CA PHE A 434 14.12 -3.52 -0.27
C PHE A 434 15.10 -2.41 -0.64
N GLY A 435 14.56 -1.19 -0.79
CA GLY A 435 15.30 0.07 -0.84
C GLY A 435 15.32 0.76 -2.20
N ARG A 436 14.91 0.07 -3.28
CA ARG A 436 14.83 0.63 -4.65
C ARG A 436 13.39 0.81 -5.12
N GLU A 437 12.42 0.75 -4.22
CA GLU A 437 11.01 0.70 -4.59
C GLU A 437 10.63 1.87 -5.50
N MET A 438 9.88 1.53 -6.55
CA MET A 438 9.48 2.46 -7.61
C MET A 438 10.66 3.14 -8.31
N GLY A 439 11.82 2.47 -8.34
CA GLY A 439 13.02 2.91 -9.06
C GLY A 439 13.87 3.94 -8.31
N TYR A 440 13.73 4.07 -6.98
CA TYR A 440 14.52 5.02 -6.22
C TYR A 440 16.00 4.60 -6.16
N GLU A 441 16.92 5.51 -6.52
CA GLU A 441 18.36 5.26 -6.45
C GLU A 441 19.15 6.30 -5.64
N GLY A 442 18.44 7.11 -4.85
CA GLY A 442 19.02 8.18 -4.06
C GLY A 442 18.64 9.58 -4.54
N ALA A 443 19.01 10.57 -3.72
CA ALA A 443 18.41 11.91 -3.76
C ALA A 443 18.65 12.76 -5.02
N ASN A 444 19.62 12.37 -5.87
CA ASN A 444 20.05 13.14 -7.03
C ASN A 444 19.91 12.36 -8.35
N LYS A 445 19.24 11.20 -8.32
CA LYS A 445 19.06 10.34 -9.50
C LYS A 445 17.60 10.34 -9.94
N LYS A 446 17.38 10.20 -11.25
CA LYS A 446 16.04 9.97 -11.81
C LYS A 446 15.54 8.59 -11.32
N PHE A 447 14.24 8.44 -11.15
CA PHE A 447 13.65 7.13 -10.90
C PHE A 447 13.84 6.21 -12.12
N ASP A 448 14.22 4.96 -11.86
CA ASP A 448 14.25 3.89 -12.86
C ASP A 448 13.38 2.70 -12.42
N PRO A 449 12.04 2.80 -12.57
CA PRO A 449 11.12 1.79 -12.08
C PRO A 449 11.20 0.47 -12.86
N ILE A 450 11.69 0.52 -14.09
CA ILE A 450 11.80 -0.65 -14.97
C ILE A 450 13.02 -1.46 -14.57
N ASP A 451 14.18 -0.82 -14.37
CA ASP A 451 15.36 -1.53 -13.87
C ASP A 451 15.08 -2.19 -12.50
N TRP A 452 14.40 -1.50 -11.58
CA TRP A 452 13.98 -2.10 -10.30
C TRP A 452 13.09 -3.34 -10.48
N ALA A 453 12.14 -3.30 -11.42
CA ALA A 453 11.23 -4.40 -11.70
C ALA A 453 11.90 -5.58 -12.43
N GLU A 454 12.95 -5.33 -13.22
CA GLU A 454 13.60 -6.35 -14.07
C GLU A 454 14.94 -6.88 -13.50
N SER A 455 15.60 -6.14 -12.60
CA SER A 455 16.93 -6.48 -12.06
C SER A 455 16.98 -7.76 -11.21
N GLY A 456 15.82 -8.36 -10.94
CA GLY A 456 15.64 -9.41 -9.95
C GLY A 456 15.43 -8.89 -8.53
N ASP A 457 15.46 -7.57 -8.33
CA ASP A 457 15.20 -6.95 -7.02
C ASP A 457 13.73 -7.12 -6.62
N ALA A 458 12.79 -6.94 -7.54
CA ALA A 458 11.36 -7.15 -7.30
C ALA A 458 10.68 -7.69 -8.56
N PRO A 459 10.62 -9.03 -8.78
CA PRO A 459 9.84 -9.60 -9.85
C PRO A 459 8.37 -9.18 -9.77
N ALA A 460 7.66 -9.31 -10.88
CA ALA A 460 6.25 -8.97 -10.97
C ALA A 460 5.40 -9.65 -9.88
N PRO A 461 4.55 -8.91 -9.14
CA PRO A 461 3.60 -9.53 -8.23
C PRO A 461 2.56 -10.33 -9.02
N ARG A 462 2.22 -11.51 -8.49
CA ARG A 462 1.24 -12.45 -9.04
C ARG A 462 0.15 -12.76 -8.04
N LEU A 463 -1.05 -13.01 -8.52
CA LEU A 463 -2.17 -13.35 -7.67
C LEU A 463 -2.13 -14.84 -7.31
N ASP A 464 -1.90 -15.14 -6.04
CA ASP A 464 -1.92 -16.50 -5.51
C ASP A 464 -3.13 -16.70 -4.60
N LYS A 465 -3.84 -17.81 -4.81
CA LYS A 465 -4.92 -18.28 -3.93
C LYS A 465 -4.36 -19.30 -2.95
N TYR A 466 -4.64 -19.10 -1.66
CA TYR A 466 -4.34 -20.06 -0.61
C TYR A 466 -5.63 -20.58 0.04
N VAL A 467 -5.66 -21.88 0.33
CA VAL A 467 -6.71 -22.52 1.13
C VAL A 467 -6.05 -23.22 2.31
N ILE A 468 -6.31 -22.74 3.52
CA ILE A 468 -5.81 -23.31 4.78
C ILE A 468 -6.92 -24.17 5.39
N ASP A 469 -6.60 -25.41 5.75
CA ASP A 469 -7.48 -26.27 6.54
C ASP A 469 -7.24 -26.02 8.03
N LEU A 470 -8.29 -25.63 8.75
CA LEU A 470 -8.24 -25.27 10.17
C LEU A 470 -8.20 -26.48 11.11
N LYS A 471 -8.49 -27.70 10.64
CA LYS A 471 -8.32 -28.92 11.44
C LYS A 471 -6.88 -29.37 11.47
N THR A 472 -6.22 -29.35 10.32
CA THR A 472 -4.84 -29.81 10.17
C THR A 472 -3.83 -28.69 10.35
N MET A 473 -4.27 -27.42 10.29
CA MET A 473 -3.43 -26.22 10.30
C MET A 473 -2.37 -26.27 9.20
N SER A 474 -2.80 -26.64 7.99
CA SER A 474 -1.94 -26.77 6.81
C SER A 474 -2.58 -26.12 5.58
N ILE A 475 -1.75 -25.73 4.60
CA ILE A 475 -2.24 -25.28 3.30
C ILE A 475 -2.64 -26.49 2.46
N ASP A 476 -3.93 -26.62 2.15
CA ASP A 476 -4.51 -27.64 1.28
C ASP A 476 -4.29 -27.32 -0.20
N GLU A 477 -4.43 -26.03 -0.56
CA GLU A 477 -4.35 -25.54 -1.93
C GLU A 477 -3.50 -24.27 -1.96
N CYS A 478 -2.51 -24.22 -2.86
CA CYS A 478 -1.84 -23.00 -3.27
C CYS A 478 -1.85 -22.97 -4.80
N THR A 479 -2.58 -22.03 -5.38
CA THR A 479 -2.78 -21.94 -6.82
C THR A 479 -2.47 -20.54 -7.31
N ARG A 480 -1.46 -20.39 -8.16
CA ARG A 480 -1.22 -19.15 -8.92
C ARG A 480 -2.30 -18.97 -9.97
N LEU A 481 -2.93 -17.80 -9.96
CA LEU A 481 -4.01 -17.44 -10.86
C LEU A 481 -3.47 -16.52 -11.96
N PRO A 482 -3.35 -17.00 -13.21
CA PRO A 482 -2.91 -16.16 -14.30
C PRO A 482 -3.96 -15.07 -14.54
N VAL A 483 -3.52 -13.82 -14.53
CA VAL A 483 -4.42 -12.69 -14.75
C VAL A 483 -4.39 -12.31 -16.22
N THR A 484 -5.41 -12.73 -16.98
CA THR A 484 -5.45 -12.74 -18.47
C THR A 484 -4.51 -13.77 -19.11
N GLU A 485 -4.61 -13.97 -20.42
CA GLU A 485 -3.72 -14.88 -21.16
C GLU A 485 -2.23 -14.47 -21.10
N GLU A 486 -1.96 -13.19 -20.90
CA GLU A 486 -0.61 -12.60 -20.82
C GLU A 486 -0.06 -12.59 -19.39
N ASP A 487 -0.85 -13.03 -18.40
CA ASP A 487 -0.54 -12.99 -16.98
C ASP A 487 -0.02 -11.61 -16.54
N VAL A 488 -0.89 -10.60 -16.66
CA VAL A 488 -0.61 -9.22 -16.30
C VAL A 488 -0.29 -9.14 -14.79
N PRO A 489 0.85 -8.55 -14.39
CA PRO A 489 1.14 -8.31 -12.98
C PRO A 489 0.07 -7.44 -12.33
N VAL A 490 -0.34 -7.81 -11.12
CA VAL A 490 -1.38 -7.11 -10.38
C VAL A 490 -1.02 -6.90 -8.92
N ASP A 491 -1.48 -5.77 -8.37
CA ASP A 491 -1.36 -5.44 -6.95
C ASP A 491 -2.51 -4.49 -6.53
N MET A 492 -2.54 -4.09 -5.26
CA MET A 492 -3.55 -3.21 -4.65
C MET A 492 -4.98 -3.67 -4.96
N PRO A 493 -5.37 -4.86 -4.46
CA PRO A 493 -6.63 -5.46 -4.82
C PRO A 493 -7.82 -4.84 -4.07
N CYS A 494 -8.90 -4.55 -4.79
CA CYS A 494 -10.18 -4.11 -4.25
C CYS A 494 -11.25 -5.18 -4.56
N PHE A 495 -11.88 -5.73 -3.54
CA PHE A 495 -12.83 -6.83 -3.68
C PHE A 495 -14.27 -6.34 -3.59
N SER A 496 -15.13 -6.91 -4.42
CA SER A 496 -16.57 -6.65 -4.41
C SER A 496 -17.27 -7.17 -3.15
N ASN A 497 -16.75 -8.19 -2.48
CA ASN A 497 -17.32 -8.64 -1.22
C ASN A 497 -16.28 -9.46 -0.48
N GLU A 498 -16.57 -9.71 0.80
CA GLU A 498 -15.77 -10.60 1.65
C GLU A 498 -15.73 -12.04 1.12
N ASP A 499 -16.73 -12.41 0.31
CA ASP A 499 -16.82 -13.70 -0.34
C ASP A 499 -15.93 -13.88 -1.57
N GLY A 500 -15.25 -12.82 -2.02
CA GLY A 500 -14.34 -12.89 -3.15
C GLY A 500 -15.03 -13.24 -4.47
N GLY A 501 -16.09 -12.53 -4.84
CA GLY A 501 -16.74 -12.68 -6.16
C GLY A 501 -15.90 -12.10 -7.30
N VAL A 502 -15.95 -10.77 -7.42
CA VAL A 502 -15.15 -9.99 -8.38
C VAL A 502 -14.07 -9.22 -7.63
N ALA A 503 -12.86 -9.18 -8.17
CA ALA A 503 -11.75 -8.35 -7.70
C ALA A 503 -11.29 -7.38 -8.79
N TYR A 504 -10.85 -6.20 -8.35
CA TYR A 504 -10.23 -5.17 -9.17
C TYR A 504 -8.81 -4.93 -8.70
N PHE A 505 -7.89 -4.69 -9.63
CA PHE A 505 -6.48 -4.50 -9.32
C PHE A 505 -5.91 -3.31 -10.07
N LEU A 506 -4.83 -2.76 -9.54
CA LEU A 506 -3.86 -2.09 -10.37
C LEU A 506 -3.09 -3.10 -11.21
N GLY A 507 -2.99 -2.84 -12.50
CA GLY A 507 -2.32 -3.71 -13.45
C GLY A 507 -1.12 -3.06 -14.11
N ALA A 508 -0.19 -3.91 -14.50
CA ALA A 508 1.01 -3.54 -15.20
C ALA A 508 1.07 -4.14 -16.60
N SER A 509 0.27 -3.60 -17.50
CA SER A 509 0.21 -4.10 -18.86
C SER A 509 1.46 -3.71 -19.65
N ARG A 510 2.67 -4.23 -19.39
CA ARG A 510 3.84 -4.00 -20.27
C ARG A 510 4.84 -5.17 -20.17
N PRO A 511 5.52 -5.55 -21.26
CA PRO A 511 6.53 -6.60 -21.22
C PRO A 511 7.79 -6.25 -20.42
N GLU A 512 8.17 -4.97 -20.38
CA GLU A 512 9.45 -4.50 -19.80
C GLU A 512 9.44 -4.35 -18.27
N GLY A 513 8.48 -4.92 -17.54
CA GLY A 513 8.41 -4.78 -16.08
C GLY A 513 7.04 -4.30 -15.60
N TRP A 514 6.85 -4.21 -14.29
CA TRP A 514 5.51 -4.12 -13.72
C TRP A 514 5.16 -2.75 -13.10
N PHE A 515 6.11 -1.82 -12.98
CA PHE A 515 5.84 -0.48 -12.44
C PHE A 515 6.23 0.61 -13.46
N PRO A 516 5.53 1.76 -13.53
CA PRO A 516 4.33 2.17 -12.79
C PRO A 516 3.09 1.34 -13.14
N PHE A 517 2.09 1.29 -12.27
CA PHE A 517 0.80 0.70 -12.64
C PHE A 517 0.08 1.62 -13.64
N ARG A 518 -0.38 1.06 -14.76
CA ARG A 518 -1.00 1.84 -15.86
C ARG A 518 -2.37 1.32 -16.30
N SER A 519 -2.83 0.22 -15.70
CA SER A 519 -4.11 -0.38 -16.05
C SER A 519 -4.96 -0.67 -14.83
N VAL A 520 -6.25 -0.86 -15.06
CA VAL A 520 -7.20 -1.40 -14.08
C VAL A 520 -7.65 -2.77 -14.61
N VAL A 521 -7.52 -3.78 -13.77
CA VAL A 521 -7.86 -5.16 -14.12
C VAL A 521 -9.06 -5.62 -13.32
N LYS A 522 -10.09 -6.14 -13.98
CA LYS A 522 -11.21 -6.88 -13.37
C LYS A 522 -10.91 -8.37 -13.45
N MET A 523 -11.17 -9.12 -12.39
CA MET A 523 -11.15 -10.57 -12.39
C MET A 523 -12.39 -11.12 -11.68
N ASP A 524 -13.09 -12.04 -12.33
CA ASP A 524 -14.04 -12.92 -11.66
C ASP A 524 -13.27 -14.09 -11.04
N LEU A 525 -13.27 -14.20 -9.71
CA LEU A 525 -12.46 -15.18 -9.01
C LEU A 525 -13.05 -16.60 -9.09
N ALA A 526 -14.33 -16.74 -9.43
CA ALA A 526 -15.00 -18.02 -9.59
C ALA A 526 -14.76 -18.61 -10.99
N THR A 527 -14.95 -17.81 -12.05
CA THR A 527 -14.72 -18.24 -13.44
C THR A 527 -13.25 -18.14 -13.85
N LYS A 528 -12.47 -17.31 -13.14
CA LYS A 528 -11.07 -16.92 -13.45
C LYS A 528 -10.94 -16.10 -14.74
N GLU A 529 -12.04 -15.57 -15.25
CA GLU A 529 -12.02 -14.64 -16.37
C GLU A 529 -11.51 -13.28 -15.90
N ALA A 530 -10.66 -12.65 -16.71
CA ALA A 530 -10.04 -11.37 -16.39
C ALA A 530 -10.02 -10.43 -17.58
N TRP A 531 -10.19 -9.13 -17.30
CA TRP A 531 -10.22 -8.06 -18.29
C TRP A 531 -9.30 -6.93 -17.86
N ASN A 532 -8.46 -6.48 -18.76
CA ASN A 532 -7.45 -5.46 -18.49
C ASN A 532 -7.73 -4.21 -19.33
N TRP A 533 -8.01 -3.08 -18.67
CA TRP A 533 -8.11 -1.78 -19.33
C TRP A 533 -6.84 -0.97 -19.13
N ASP A 534 -6.13 -0.70 -20.23
CA ASP A 534 -4.84 -0.01 -20.25
C ASP A 534 -4.95 1.48 -20.60
N ALA A 535 -4.46 2.34 -19.71
CA ALA A 535 -4.50 3.80 -19.86
C ALA A 535 -3.38 4.39 -20.74
N GLY A 536 -2.42 3.56 -21.19
CA GLY A 536 -1.29 3.97 -22.02
C GLY A 536 -0.02 4.36 -21.25
N ASP A 537 1.11 4.47 -21.98
CA ASP A 537 2.44 4.66 -21.40
C ASP A 537 2.68 6.02 -20.70
N SER A 538 1.79 6.99 -20.91
CA SER A 538 1.87 8.32 -20.28
C SER A 538 1.08 8.43 -18.99
N SER A 539 0.49 7.32 -18.54
CA SER A 539 -0.49 7.30 -17.46
C SER A 539 0.00 6.44 -16.29
N VAL A 540 -0.33 6.89 -15.08
CA VAL A 540 -0.26 6.08 -13.86
C VAL A 540 -1.66 5.99 -13.26
N MET A 541 -2.08 4.78 -12.89
CA MET A 541 -3.38 4.53 -12.26
C MET A 541 -3.20 4.41 -10.74
N SER A 542 -4.15 4.95 -9.97
CA SER A 542 -4.25 4.74 -8.51
C SER A 542 -5.22 3.61 -8.18
N GLU A 543 -5.18 3.11 -6.94
CA GLU A 543 -5.99 1.95 -6.51
C GLU A 543 -7.46 2.09 -6.95
N PRO A 544 -8.03 1.06 -7.61
CA PRO A 544 -9.43 1.09 -8.00
C PRO A 544 -10.33 0.99 -6.75
N MET A 545 -11.44 1.70 -6.77
CA MET A 545 -12.41 1.70 -5.69
C MET A 545 -13.82 1.40 -6.20
N ILE A 546 -14.53 0.51 -5.53
CA ILE A 546 -15.92 0.21 -5.85
C ILE A 546 -16.82 1.25 -5.14
N ALA A 547 -17.50 2.07 -5.93
CA ALA A 547 -18.51 3.00 -5.46
C ALA A 547 -19.89 2.34 -5.52
N ARG A 548 -20.42 1.99 -4.36
CA ARG A 548 -21.75 1.42 -4.17
C ARG A 548 -22.74 2.44 -3.66
N ASP A 549 -23.99 2.28 -4.05
CA ASP A 549 -25.11 3.02 -3.47
C ASP A 549 -26.29 2.06 -3.39
N GLU A 550 -26.82 1.84 -2.19
CA GLU A 550 -27.93 0.90 -1.96
C GLU A 550 -29.21 1.30 -2.71
N ALA A 551 -29.35 2.56 -3.10
CA ALA A 551 -30.46 3.03 -3.91
C ALA A 551 -30.34 2.68 -5.41
N LEU A 552 -29.19 2.13 -5.83
CA LEU A 552 -28.91 1.75 -7.22
C LEU A 552 -28.81 0.22 -7.35
N ASP A 553 -29.17 -0.27 -8.54
CA ASP A 553 -29.13 -1.68 -8.91
C ASP A 553 -27.77 -2.14 -9.45
N THR A 554 -26.78 -1.24 -9.47
CA THR A 554 -25.45 -1.46 -10.02
C THR A 554 -24.40 -0.73 -9.19
N SER A 555 -23.16 -1.21 -9.27
CA SER A 555 -21.99 -0.56 -8.68
C SER A 555 -21.11 0.06 -9.76
N PHE A 556 -20.29 1.02 -9.37
CA PHE A 556 -19.31 1.63 -10.25
C PHE A 556 -17.90 1.36 -9.74
N VAL A 557 -16.93 1.39 -10.65
CA VAL A 557 -15.51 1.33 -10.30
C VAL A 557 -14.90 2.68 -10.63
N LEU A 558 -14.13 3.22 -9.69
CA LEU A 558 -13.47 4.51 -9.78
C LEU A 558 -11.97 4.33 -9.72
N SER A 559 -11.23 5.07 -10.53
CA SER A 559 -9.77 5.13 -10.41
C SER A 559 -9.25 6.50 -10.84
N VAL A 560 -8.27 7.03 -10.10
CA VAL A 560 -7.60 8.27 -10.49
C VAL A 560 -6.51 7.93 -11.52
N MET A 561 -6.58 8.57 -12.68
CA MET A 561 -5.57 8.50 -13.74
C MET A 561 -4.72 9.77 -13.71
N HIS A 562 -3.40 9.60 -13.62
CA HIS A 562 -2.38 10.65 -13.61
C HIS A 562 -1.67 10.68 -14.95
N SER A 563 -1.89 11.73 -15.76
CA SER A 563 -1.26 11.82 -17.08
C SER A 563 -0.04 12.72 -17.07
N ALA A 564 1.11 12.14 -17.42
CA ALA A 564 2.38 12.84 -17.51
C ALA A 564 2.50 13.73 -18.76
N ASP A 565 1.77 13.44 -19.84
CA ASP A 565 1.79 14.25 -21.06
C ASP A 565 0.97 15.52 -20.89
N THR A 566 -0.27 15.37 -20.42
CA THR A 566 -1.18 16.51 -20.27
C THR A 566 -0.96 17.26 -18.97
N LYS A 567 -0.21 16.68 -18.02
CA LYS A 567 -0.02 17.19 -16.66
C LYS A 567 -1.36 17.46 -15.96
N THR A 568 -2.28 16.49 -16.06
CA THR A 568 -3.62 16.53 -15.45
C THR A 568 -3.97 15.23 -14.77
N CYS A 569 -4.89 15.30 -13.81
CA CYS A 569 -5.57 14.12 -13.25
C CYS A 569 -6.99 14.00 -13.81
N GLN A 570 -7.48 12.77 -13.94
CA GLN A 570 -8.87 12.45 -14.29
C GLN A 570 -9.39 11.34 -13.39
N LEU A 571 -10.68 11.38 -13.05
CA LEU A 571 -11.37 10.24 -12.44
C LEU A 571 -11.99 9.41 -13.57
N VAL A 572 -11.55 8.17 -13.71
CA VAL A 572 -12.08 7.23 -14.71
C VAL A 572 -13.16 6.39 -14.05
N VAL A 573 -14.30 6.23 -14.73
CA VAL A 573 -15.49 5.57 -14.20
C VAL A 573 -15.88 4.40 -15.08
N TRP A 574 -16.11 3.24 -14.49
CA TRP A 574 -16.72 2.07 -15.14
C TRP A 574 -18.02 1.69 -14.43
N GLU A 575 -18.95 1.12 -15.18
CA GLU A 575 -20.09 0.38 -14.62
C GLU A 575 -19.68 -1.08 -14.46
N GLU A 576 -19.87 -1.65 -13.26
CA GLU A 576 -19.35 -2.98 -12.87
C GLU A 576 -19.80 -4.10 -13.84
N PRO A 577 -21.11 -4.24 -14.18
CA PRO A 577 -21.60 -5.24 -15.13
C PRO A 577 -21.07 -5.12 -16.56
N SER A 578 -20.61 -3.94 -16.97
CA SER A 578 -20.16 -3.67 -18.34
C SER A 578 -18.70 -3.22 -18.39
N PHE A 579 -17.90 -3.56 -17.38
CA PHE A 579 -16.50 -3.12 -17.26
C PHE A 579 -15.69 -3.39 -18.54
N GLU A 580 -15.97 -4.52 -19.19
CA GLU A 580 -15.37 -5.03 -20.42
C GLU A 580 -15.54 -4.09 -21.62
N ALA A 581 -16.63 -3.30 -21.63
CA ALA A 581 -16.88 -2.29 -22.66
C ALA A 581 -15.98 -1.05 -22.50
N GLY A 582 -15.20 -0.99 -21.41
CA GLY A 582 -14.34 0.14 -21.06
C GLY A 582 -15.04 1.18 -20.17
N PRO A 583 -14.34 2.29 -19.88
CA PRO A 583 -14.89 3.36 -19.06
C PRO A 583 -16.16 3.94 -19.68
N ILE A 584 -17.14 4.29 -18.83
CA ILE A 584 -18.38 4.97 -19.22
C ILE A 584 -18.22 6.49 -19.26
N ALA A 585 -17.23 7.01 -18.53
CA ALA A 585 -16.83 8.41 -18.55
C ALA A 585 -15.42 8.65 -18.00
N THR A 586 -14.83 9.79 -18.36
CA THR A 586 -13.70 10.38 -17.64
C THR A 586 -14.03 11.79 -17.17
N ILE A 587 -13.81 12.06 -15.89
CA ILE A 587 -14.13 13.33 -15.23
C ILE A 587 -12.84 14.11 -14.99
N PRO A 588 -12.70 15.37 -15.48
CA PRO A 588 -11.49 16.14 -15.29
C PRO A 588 -11.33 16.58 -13.83
N LEU A 589 -10.17 16.32 -13.22
CA LEU A 589 -9.84 16.75 -11.85
C LEU A 589 -8.92 17.99 -11.83
N GLY A 590 -8.52 18.48 -13.00
CA GLY A 590 -7.64 19.63 -13.15
C GLY A 590 -6.17 19.24 -13.25
N GLN A 591 -5.30 20.05 -12.63
CA GLN A 591 -3.84 19.89 -12.71
C GLN A 591 -3.38 18.55 -12.11
N LEU A 592 -2.21 18.10 -12.56
CA LEU A 592 -1.56 16.91 -12.03
C LEU A 592 -1.37 17.05 -10.52
N THR A 593 -1.73 16.00 -9.80
CA THR A 593 -1.40 15.81 -8.39
C THR A 593 -0.56 14.55 -8.25
N PRO A 594 0.24 14.44 -7.18
CA PRO A 594 0.97 13.20 -6.89
C PRO A 594 0.08 11.95 -6.75
N TRP A 595 0.71 10.79 -6.96
CA TRP A 595 0.08 9.47 -7.01
C TRP A 595 -0.64 9.11 -5.71
N CYS A 596 -1.77 8.42 -5.84
CA CYS A 596 -2.59 7.96 -4.73
C CYS A 596 -2.39 6.45 -4.53
N VAL A 597 -2.40 6.03 -3.26
CA VAL A 597 -2.18 4.65 -2.82
C VAL A 597 -3.54 4.08 -2.41
N HIS A 598 -3.89 4.05 -1.12
CA HIS A 598 -5.11 3.40 -0.64
C HIS A 598 -6.28 4.35 -0.38
N GLY A 599 -7.50 3.86 -0.56
CA GLY A 599 -8.72 4.60 -0.26
C GLY A 599 -9.88 3.80 0.31
N VAL A 600 -10.96 4.51 0.67
CA VAL A 600 -12.21 3.95 1.20
C VAL A 600 -13.40 4.70 0.61
N TRP A 601 -14.46 3.97 0.25
CA TRP A 601 -15.74 4.50 -0.17
C TRP A 601 -16.78 4.45 0.96
N TYR A 602 -17.50 5.56 1.16
CA TYR A 602 -18.62 5.64 2.10
C TYR A 602 -19.94 5.91 1.35
N PRO A 603 -20.82 4.90 1.19
CA PRO A 603 -22.10 5.05 0.50
C PRO A 603 -23.02 6.00 1.27
N GLY A 604 -23.77 6.86 0.56
CA GLY A 604 -24.74 7.79 1.12
C GLY A 604 -24.17 8.95 1.95
N TYR A 605 -22.93 8.84 2.43
CA TYR A 605 -22.26 9.87 3.21
C TYR A 605 -21.74 11.01 2.34
N ASN A 606 -22.21 12.22 2.61
CA ASN A 606 -21.69 13.44 1.99
C ASN A 606 -21.42 14.49 3.08
N PRO A 607 -20.16 14.88 3.33
CA PRO A 607 -19.82 15.83 4.38
C PRO A 607 -20.14 17.30 4.03
N ILE A 608 -20.60 17.58 2.81
CA ILE A 608 -20.59 18.94 2.22
C ILE A 608 -21.93 19.65 2.34
#